data_AF-A0A920S413-F1
#
_entry.id   AF-A0A920S413-F1
#
_cell.length_a   1.000
_cell.length_b   1.000
_cell.length_c   1.000
_cell.angle_alpha   90.00
_cell.angle_beta   90.00
_cell.angle_gamma   90.00
#
_symmetry.space_group_name_H-M   'P 1'
#
loop_
_entity.id
_entity.type
_entity.pdbx_description
1 polymer ?
#
loop_
_entity_poly.entity_id
_entity_poly.type
_entity_poly.pdbx_seq_one_letter_code
_entity_poly.pdbx_strand_id
1 'polypeptide(L)'
;MIEGGRVKGVQTADKTFFAPIVVNAAGPWSYLVAELTQTPMATATLGHYYLVTETPFRMCRLPTDAAIRDRANRLYSRPEMGGILVGSYEQEPVEYSMEDS
;
A
#
# COMPACT_ATOMS: atom_id res chain seq x y z
N MET A 1 21.26 -0.13 -10.19
CA MET A 1 22.67 -0.35 -10.59
C MET A 1 23.60 0.09 -9.48
N ILE A 2 24.55 -0.77 -9.10
CA ILE A 2 25.53 -0.50 -8.04
C ILE A 2 26.94 -0.60 -8.63
N GLU A 3 27.81 0.36 -8.33
CA GLU A 3 29.23 0.35 -8.70
C GLU A 3 30.06 0.84 -7.50
N GLY A 4 31.10 0.08 -7.13
CA GLY A 4 31.93 0.43 -5.97
C GLY A 4 31.15 0.54 -4.65
N GLY A 5 30.08 -0.24 -4.49
CA GLY A 5 29.20 -0.18 -3.32
C GLY A 5 28.28 1.04 -3.26
N ARG A 6 28.19 1.84 -4.34
CA ARG A 6 27.32 3.02 -4.41
C ARG A 6 26.33 2.90 -5.55
N VAL A 7 25.13 3.45 -5.34
CA VAL A 7 24.14 3.56 -6.41
C VAL A 7 24.66 4.47 -7.53
N LYS A 8 24.45 4.04 -8.77
CA LYS A 8 24.76 4.84 -9.97
C LYS A 8 23.51 5.26 -10.73
N GLY A 9 22.40 4.59 -10.49
CA GLY A 9 21.16 4.82 -11.22
C GLY A 9 20.23 3.62 -11.25
N VAL A 10 19.20 3.75 -12.07
CA VAL A 10 18.15 2.77 -12.30
C VAL A 10 18.18 2.34 -13.76
N GLN A 11 18.10 1.03 -13.99
CA GLN A 11 17.95 0.45 -15.32
C GLN A 11 16.49 0.00 -15.48
N THR A 12 15.86 0.39 -16.57
CA THR A 12 14.56 -0.12 -17.03
C THR A 12 14.77 -1.00 -18.26
N ALA A 13 13.71 -1.62 -18.76
CA ALA A 13 13.78 -2.44 -19.98
C ALA A 13 14.35 -1.66 -21.18
N ASP A 14 13.95 -0.41 -21.35
CA ASP A 14 14.30 0.39 -22.54
C ASP A 14 15.52 1.30 -22.34
N LYS A 15 15.82 1.70 -21.10
CA LYS A 15 16.81 2.76 -20.85
C LYS A 15 17.43 2.70 -19.47
N THR A 16 18.56 3.39 -19.36
CA THR A 16 19.26 3.62 -18.09
C THR A 16 19.17 5.08 -17.70
N PHE A 17 18.88 5.33 -16.43
CA PHE A 17 18.89 6.66 -15.82
C PHE A 17 19.97 6.74 -14.75
N PHE A 18 20.86 7.72 -14.86
CA PHE A 18 21.93 7.94 -13.89
C PHE A 18 21.48 8.89 -12.78
N ALA A 19 21.70 8.49 -11.54
CA ALA A 19 21.40 9.29 -10.36
C ALA A 19 22.33 8.90 -9.20
N PRO A 20 22.89 9.87 -8.44
CA PRO A 20 23.77 9.59 -7.31
C PRO A 20 23.00 9.11 -6.06
N ILE A 21 21.67 9.27 -6.04
CA ILE A 21 20.76 8.85 -4.98
C ILE A 21 19.52 8.25 -5.64
N VAL A 22 19.05 7.12 -5.12
CA VAL A 22 17.79 6.48 -5.52
C VAL A 22 16.99 6.19 -4.25
N VAL A 23 15.69 6.47 -4.27
CA VAL A 23 14.78 6.19 -3.15
C VAL A 23 13.83 5.08 -3.57
N ASN A 24 13.80 3.99 -2.81
CA ASN A 24 12.83 2.92 -3.00
C ASN A 24 11.49 3.32 -2.40
N ALA A 25 10.52 3.65 -3.26
CA ALA A 25 9.15 3.98 -2.89
C ALA A 25 8.14 3.06 -3.60
N ALA A 26 8.53 1.82 -3.87
CA ALA A 26 7.74 0.88 -4.69
C ALA A 26 6.57 0.21 -3.94
N GLY A 27 6.20 0.70 -2.75
CA GLY A 27 5.06 0.18 -1.99
C GLY A 27 5.17 -1.33 -1.74
N PRO A 28 4.14 -2.13 -2.07
CA PRO A 28 4.17 -3.59 -1.97
C PRO A 28 5.37 -4.28 -2.65
N TRP A 29 5.92 -3.73 -3.74
CA TRP A 29 7.06 -4.30 -4.48
C TRP A 29 8.43 -3.91 -3.90
N SER A 30 8.46 -3.16 -2.80
CA SER A 30 9.69 -2.58 -2.27
C SER A 30 10.72 -3.63 -1.85
N TYR A 31 10.32 -4.80 -1.35
CA TYR A 31 11.25 -5.89 -1.03
C TYR A 31 11.97 -6.41 -2.27
N LEU A 32 11.24 -6.62 -3.38
CA LEU A 32 11.81 -7.05 -4.67
C LEU A 32 12.84 -6.04 -5.20
N VAL A 33 12.53 -4.74 -5.09
CA VAL A 33 13.47 -3.68 -5.49
C VAL A 33 14.73 -3.70 -4.61
N ALA A 34 14.59 -3.99 -3.32
CA ALA A 34 15.70 -4.03 -2.38
C ALA A 34 16.62 -5.23 -2.65
N GLU A 35 16.06 -6.38 -3.06
CA GLU A 35 16.80 -7.56 -3.49
C GLU A 35 17.72 -7.31 -4.70
N LEU A 36 17.33 -6.45 -5.65
CA LEU A 36 18.18 -6.02 -6.77
C LEU A 36 19.51 -5.37 -6.32
N THR A 37 19.59 -4.97 -5.05
CA THR A 37 20.78 -4.35 -4.45
C THR A 37 21.32 -5.15 -3.26
N GLN A 38 20.89 -6.41 -3.10
CA GLN A 38 21.31 -7.30 -2.01
C GLN A 38 21.11 -6.69 -0.61
N THR A 39 20.09 -5.83 -0.47
CA THR A 39 19.76 -5.14 0.77
C THR A 39 18.36 -5.59 1.20
N PRO A 40 18.23 -6.77 1.83
CA PRO A 40 16.92 -7.34 2.11
C PRO A 40 16.10 -6.42 3.03
N MET A 41 14.79 -6.34 2.77
CA MET A 41 13.88 -5.49 3.52
C MET A 41 12.76 -6.33 4.15
N ALA A 42 12.54 -6.15 5.46
CA ALA A 42 11.54 -6.90 6.22
C ALA A 42 10.13 -6.31 6.02
N THR A 43 9.54 -6.55 4.85
CA THR A 43 8.19 -6.12 4.50
C THR A 43 7.41 -7.27 3.85
N ALA A 44 6.12 -7.35 4.11
CA ALA A 44 5.20 -8.27 3.46
C ALA A 44 4.00 -7.50 2.88
N THR A 45 3.42 -8.00 1.80
CA THR A 45 2.20 -7.43 1.22
C THR A 45 0.99 -8.18 1.73
N LEU A 46 0.06 -7.44 2.31
CA LEU A 46 -1.14 -7.99 2.93
C LEU A 46 -2.40 -7.52 2.20
N GLY A 47 -3.33 -8.44 2.00
CA GLY A 47 -4.69 -8.15 1.59
C GLY A 47 -5.43 -7.38 2.67
N HIS A 48 -6.14 -6.35 2.25
CA HIS A 48 -6.99 -5.56 3.13
C HIS A 48 -8.33 -5.30 2.45
N TYR A 49 -9.41 -5.79 3.04
CA TYR A 49 -10.75 -5.68 2.49
C TYR A 49 -11.47 -4.44 3.01
N TYR A 50 -12.23 -3.80 2.14
CA TYR A 50 -13.17 -2.76 2.51
C TYR A 50 -14.47 -2.91 1.73
N LEU A 51 -15.57 -2.52 2.36
CA LEU A 51 -16.89 -2.46 1.79
C LEU A 51 -17.32 -1.00 1.72
N VAL A 52 -17.94 -0.61 0.62
CA VAL A 52 -18.54 0.73 0.47
C VAL A 52 -20.04 0.55 0.33
N THR A 53 -20.80 1.26 1.15
CA THR A 53 -22.27 1.25 1.05
C THR A 53 -22.73 2.17 -0.07
N GLU A 54 -23.86 1.86 -0.69
CA GLU A 54 -24.59 2.84 -1.48
C GLU A 54 -25.02 4.04 -0.61
N THR A 55 -25.30 5.18 -1.24
CA THR A 55 -25.79 6.38 -0.56
C THR A 55 -27.21 6.15 -0.03
N PRO A 56 -27.45 6.13 1.29
CA PRO A 56 -28.79 5.94 1.82
C PRO A 56 -29.68 7.17 1.53
N PHE A 57 -30.90 6.96 1.04
CA PHE A 57 -31.85 8.03 0.68
C PHE A 57 -32.14 9.03 1.83
N ARG A 58 -32.00 8.61 3.09
CA ARG A 58 -32.26 9.44 4.29
C ARG A 58 -31.03 9.80 5.11
N MET A 59 -29.83 9.37 4.70
CA MET A 59 -28.60 9.63 5.46
C MET A 59 -27.47 9.90 4.50
N CYS A 60 -27.31 11.17 4.11
CA CYS A 60 -26.12 11.59 3.37
C CYS A 60 -25.04 11.93 4.40
N ARG A 61 -23.91 11.20 4.38
CA ARG A 61 -22.75 11.54 5.19
C ARG A 61 -21.94 12.64 4.50
N LEU A 62 -21.53 13.65 5.26
CA LEU A 62 -20.67 14.69 4.73
C LEU A 62 -19.22 14.18 4.70
N PRO A 63 -18.41 14.57 3.71
CA PRO A 63 -16.97 14.25 3.70
C PRO A 63 -16.22 14.75 4.95
N THR A 64 -16.79 15.73 5.66
CA THR A 64 -16.27 16.29 6.91
C THR A 64 -16.66 15.51 8.16
N ASP A 65 -17.58 14.54 8.06
CA ASP A 65 -17.95 13.71 9.20
C ASP A 65 -16.75 12.88 9.65
N ALA A 66 -16.58 12.75 10.96
CA ALA A 66 -15.40 12.10 11.53
C ALA A 66 -15.33 10.61 11.17
N ALA A 67 -14.12 10.14 10.87
CA ALA A 67 -13.84 8.71 10.82
C ALA A 67 -13.88 8.10 12.22
N ILE A 68 -14.38 6.87 12.31
CA ILE A 68 -14.43 6.10 13.55
C ILE A 68 -13.53 4.87 13.45
N ARG A 69 -13.04 4.40 14.61
CA ARG A 69 -12.23 3.20 14.71
C ARG A 69 -12.67 2.39 15.93
N ASP A 70 -13.12 1.16 15.68
CA ASP A 70 -13.41 0.18 16.72
C ASP A 70 -12.24 -0.82 16.78
N ARG A 71 -11.40 -0.65 17.79
CA ARG A 71 -10.23 -1.52 17.98
C ARG A 71 -10.60 -2.91 18.48
N ALA A 72 -11.69 -3.04 19.24
CA ALA A 72 -12.12 -4.32 19.80
C ALA A 72 -12.59 -5.26 18.69
N ASN A 73 -13.31 -4.72 17.71
CA ASN A 73 -13.77 -5.48 16.54
C ASN A 73 -12.83 -5.38 15.33
N ARG A 74 -11.70 -4.66 15.44
CA ARG A 74 -10.72 -4.45 14.36
C ARG A 74 -11.33 -3.79 13.11
N LEU A 75 -12.27 -2.86 13.31
CA LEU A 75 -12.95 -2.15 12.24
C LEU A 75 -12.57 -0.67 12.22
N TYR A 76 -12.63 -0.06 11.04
CA TYR A 76 -12.71 1.39 10.91
C TYR A 76 -13.75 1.76 9.88
N SER A 77 -14.27 2.98 10.00
CA SER A 77 -15.28 3.48 9.09
C SER A 77 -15.10 4.97 8.85
N ARG A 78 -15.39 5.41 7.62
CA ARG A 78 -15.35 6.82 7.23
C ARG A 78 -16.40 7.13 6.17
N PRO A 79 -16.83 8.40 6.02
CA PRO A 79 -17.65 8.81 4.90
C PRO A 79 -16.96 8.49 3.56
N GLU A 80 -17.72 7.99 2.60
CA GLU A 80 -17.27 7.73 1.24
C GLU A 80 -18.48 7.88 0.31
N MET A 81 -18.40 8.78 -0.67
CA MET A 81 -19.44 8.97 -1.70
C MET A 81 -20.88 9.12 -1.15
N GLY A 82 -21.05 9.88 -0.06
CA GLY A 82 -22.35 10.08 0.61
C GLY A 82 -22.85 8.89 1.44
N GLY A 83 -22.24 7.71 1.28
CA GLY A 83 -22.39 6.53 2.13
C GLY A 83 -21.22 6.40 3.10
N ILE A 84 -20.85 5.15 3.38
CA ILE A 84 -19.83 4.80 4.35
C ILE A 84 -18.89 3.73 3.74
N LEU A 85 -17.58 3.93 3.91
CA LEU A 85 -16.59 2.86 3.78
C LEU A 85 -16.39 2.20 5.15
N VAL A 86 -16.35 0.87 5.16
CA VAL A 86 -15.98 0.05 6.32
C VAL A 86 -14.81 -0.84 5.92
N GLY A 87 -13.70 -0.76 6.66
CA GLY A 87 -12.57 -1.66 6.48
C GLY A 87 -12.33 -2.51 7.72
N SER A 88 -11.93 -3.77 7.53
CA SER A 88 -11.59 -4.71 8.60
C SER A 88 -10.09 -5.01 8.59
N TYR A 89 -9.48 -5.03 9.78
CA TYR A 89 -8.17 -5.63 9.96
C TYR A 89 -8.35 -7.08 10.36
N GLU A 90 -8.20 -7.98 9.39
CA GLU A 90 -8.35 -9.42 9.60
C GLU A 90 -7.30 -9.96 10.59
N GLN A 91 -7.66 -11.01 11.32
CA GLN A 91 -6.72 -11.68 12.23
C GLN A 91 -5.59 -12.36 11.48
N GLU A 92 -5.95 -12.97 10.36
CA GLU A 92 -5.09 -13.74 9.48
C GLU A 92 -5.27 -13.16 8.08
N PRO A 93 -4.58 -12.05 7.77
CA PRO A 93 -4.67 -11.43 6.46
C PRO A 93 -4.04 -12.34 5.40
N VAL A 94 -4.60 -12.32 4.20
CA VAL A 94 -4.02 -13.02 3.05
C VAL A 94 -2.72 -12.33 2.66
N GLU A 95 -1.62 -13.07 2.62
CA GLU A 95 -0.36 -12.58 2.07
C GLU A 95 -0.37 -12.69 0.54
N TYR A 96 0.13 -11.65 -0.12
CA TYR A 96 0.30 -11.63 -1.57
C TYR A 96 1.77 -11.62 -1.93
N SER A 97 2.17 -12.52 -2.82
CA SER A 97 3.45 -12.40 -3.52
C SER A 97 3.32 -11.35 -4.61
N MET A 98 4.26 -10.41 -4.63
CA MET A 98 4.32 -9.37 -5.66
C MET A 98 5.17 -9.78 -6.88
N GLU A 99 5.74 -10.99 -6.87
CA GLU A 99 6.57 -11.51 -7.97
C GLU A 99 5.75 -11.80 -9.23
N ASP A 100 4.52 -12.29 -9.05
CA ASP A 100 3.62 -12.72 -10.13
C ASP A 100 2.49 -11.71 -10.41
N SER A 101 2.57 -10.50 -9.83
CA SER A 101 1.54 -9.45 -9.93
C SER A 101 1.59 -8.65 -11.22
#